data_AF-A0A6C0B726-F1
#
_entry.id   AF-A0A6C0B726-F1
#
_cell.length_a   1.000
_cell.length_b   1.000
_cell.length_c   1.000
_cell.angle_alpha   90.00
_cell.angle_beta   90.00
_cell.angle_gamma   90.00
#
_symmetry.space_group_name_H-M   'P 1'
#
loop_
_entity.id
_entity.type
_entity.pdbx_description
1 polymer ?
#
loop_
_entity_poly.entity_id
_entity_poly.type
_entity_poly.pdbx_seq_one_letter_code
_entity_poly.pdbx_strand_id
1 'polypeptide(L)'
;MTERHVNPLVFTRYLYPREQVNHSLLLALLDKEVDEALFWTYELYHSGFEEQLYEYIYSIYETFYKLSNNISLGKCLRDFYDNWLKDKSQHCLFGSMIKNLICRPFNVNLFMETYLNIKCEPFVPIEKEGKFLRMKYTKEEAKKFDTIKAEFQKARFILPKAYLYSIRHNVSVLFQCSSIDIKQQYQMNWTYYCWNCPYWRNIIEEMNFGRINHSTKSVDFEEEDIDEFYDYYGYEPDEQPMEVQQKSIGNGLEKQMTIKEFADLYGGTMVKKTIRPPVIIK
;
A
#
# COMPACT_ATOMS: atom_id res chain seq x y z
N MET A 1 -11.16 1.53 5.21
CA MET A 1 -10.54 2.47 6.16
C MET A 1 -11.55 2.79 7.25
N THR A 2 -11.54 2.01 8.34
CA THR A 2 -12.40 2.11 9.53
C THR A 2 -11.72 2.96 10.63
N GLU A 3 -12.44 3.20 11.74
CA GLU A 3 -12.14 4.06 12.89
C GLU A 3 -10.68 4.11 13.39
N ARG A 4 -10.35 5.20 14.10
CA ARG A 4 -9.04 5.61 14.67
C ARG A 4 -8.34 4.54 15.52
N HIS A 5 -7.92 3.45 14.92
CA HIS A 5 -6.95 2.52 15.49
C HIS A 5 -5.59 2.88 14.92
N VAL A 6 -4.64 3.20 15.80
CA VAL A 6 -3.22 3.26 15.42
C VAL A 6 -2.88 1.86 14.90
N ASN A 7 -2.73 1.73 13.58
CA ASN A 7 -2.29 0.47 13.01
C ASN A 7 -0.86 0.22 13.49
N PRO A 8 -0.58 -0.93 14.13
CA PRO A 8 0.78 -1.25 14.52
C PRO A 8 1.64 -1.28 13.26
N LEU A 9 2.90 -0.83 13.37
CA LEU A 9 3.86 -0.97 12.29
C LEU A 9 3.96 -2.46 11.91
N VAL A 10 3.88 -2.75 10.62
CA VAL A 10 4.12 -4.07 10.05
C VAL A 10 4.92 -3.88 8.78
N PHE A 11 6.00 -4.63 8.67
CA PHE A 11 6.83 -4.67 7.47
C PHE A 11 6.34 -5.75 6.50
N THR A 12 6.32 -5.45 5.21
CA THR A 12 5.98 -6.41 4.15
C THR A 12 7.14 -7.37 3.86
N ARG A 13 6.98 -8.28 2.87
CA ARG A 13 8.02 -9.24 2.48
C ARG A 13 9.36 -8.59 2.13
N TYR A 14 9.36 -7.35 1.62
CA TYR A 14 10.57 -6.60 1.33
C TYR A 14 10.79 -5.43 2.30
N LEU A 15 10.25 -5.52 3.50
CA LEU A 15 10.48 -4.55 4.57
C LEU A 15 9.96 -3.13 4.30
N TYR A 16 8.94 -2.99 3.45
CA TYR A 16 8.21 -1.72 3.35
C TYR A 16 7.21 -1.59 4.51
N PRO A 17 7.03 -0.39 5.10
CA PRO A 17 5.92 -0.16 6.03
C PRO A 17 4.58 -0.37 5.33
N ARG A 18 3.80 -1.36 5.76
CA ARG A 18 2.54 -1.77 5.09
C ARG A 18 1.56 -0.61 4.89
N GLU A 19 1.41 0.26 5.89
CA GLU A 19 0.55 1.45 5.79
C GLU A 19 0.97 2.35 4.63
N GLN A 20 2.27 2.53 4.42
CA GLN A 20 2.79 3.37 3.36
C GLN A 20 2.76 2.67 1.99
N VAL A 21 2.79 1.34 1.94
CA VAL A 21 2.50 0.58 0.71
C VAL A 21 1.07 0.80 0.25
N ASN A 22 0.10 0.80 1.17
CA ASN A 22 -1.29 1.14 0.86
C ASN A 22 -1.39 2.54 0.25
N HIS A 23 -0.77 3.54 0.88
CA HIS A 23 -0.74 4.91 0.37
C HIS A 23 -0.10 5.01 -1.02
N SER A 24 1.01 4.30 -1.23
CA SER A 24 1.71 4.29 -2.51
C SER A 24 0.87 3.63 -3.61
N LEU A 25 0.15 2.55 -3.30
CA LEU A 25 -0.83 1.93 -4.19
C LEU A 25 -1.96 2.89 -4.57
N LEU A 26 -2.57 3.57 -3.60
CA LEU A 26 -3.63 4.55 -3.87
C LEU A 26 -3.14 5.65 -4.80
N LEU A 27 -2.00 6.26 -4.50
CA LEU A 27 -1.49 7.36 -5.33
C LEU A 27 -1.09 6.89 -6.73
N ALA A 28 -0.48 5.71 -6.88
CA ALA A 28 -0.19 5.14 -8.20
C ALA A 28 -1.48 4.90 -9.02
N LEU A 29 -2.58 4.48 -8.37
CA LEU A 29 -3.89 4.36 -9.02
C LEU A 29 -4.46 5.72 -9.46
N LEU A 30 -4.31 6.77 -8.65
CA LEU A 30 -4.80 8.11 -8.97
C LEU A 30 -3.96 8.77 -10.08
N ASP A 31 -2.65 8.58 -10.06
CA ASP A 31 -1.72 9.04 -11.10
C ASP A 31 -1.79 8.20 -12.39
N LYS A 32 -2.55 7.10 -12.39
CA LYS A 32 -2.66 6.17 -13.52
C LYS A 32 -1.33 5.46 -13.86
N GLU A 33 -0.43 5.33 -12.89
CA GLU A 33 0.86 4.64 -13.01
C GLU A 33 0.68 3.12 -12.86
N VAL A 34 0.49 2.46 -14.00
CA VAL A 34 0.07 1.05 -14.05
C VAL A 34 1.09 0.09 -13.42
N ASP A 35 2.37 0.22 -13.79
CA ASP A 35 3.40 -0.71 -13.32
C ASP A 35 3.69 -0.52 -11.83
N GLU A 36 3.66 0.72 -11.32
CA GLU A 36 3.80 1.01 -9.90
C GLU A 36 2.61 0.48 -9.08
N ALA A 37 1.38 0.72 -9.55
CA ALA A 37 0.20 0.20 -8.87
C ALA A 37 0.20 -1.34 -8.82
N LEU A 38 0.64 -2.00 -9.90
CA LEU A 38 0.80 -3.45 -9.91
C LEU A 38 1.91 -3.91 -8.95
N PHE A 39 3.04 -3.20 -8.90
CA PHE A 39 4.11 -3.49 -7.95
C PHE A 39 3.61 -3.49 -6.52
N TRP A 40 2.96 -2.41 -6.06
CA TRP A 40 2.45 -2.32 -4.69
C TRP A 40 1.34 -3.35 -4.40
N THR A 41 0.52 -3.67 -5.41
CA THR A 41 -0.50 -4.73 -5.30
C THR A 41 0.16 -6.07 -5.04
N TYR A 42 1.18 -6.44 -5.82
CA TYR A 42 1.88 -7.69 -5.61
C TYR A 42 2.77 -7.65 -4.38
N GLU A 43 3.24 -6.48 -3.93
CA GLU A 43 3.93 -6.31 -2.63
C GLU A 43 3.03 -6.75 -1.48
N LEU A 44 1.78 -6.32 -1.46
CA LEU A 44 0.80 -6.75 -0.46
C LEU A 44 0.38 -8.21 -0.65
N TYR A 45 0.16 -8.63 -1.90
CA TYR A 45 -0.28 -9.99 -2.20
C TYR A 45 0.73 -11.05 -1.73
N HIS A 46 1.98 -11.02 -2.18
CA HIS A 46 2.97 -12.03 -1.76
C HIS A 46 3.53 -11.79 -0.34
N SER A 47 3.13 -10.73 0.34
CA SER A 47 3.31 -10.60 1.79
C SER A 47 2.27 -11.39 2.59
N GLY A 48 1.27 -11.97 1.91
CA GLY A 48 0.18 -12.74 2.49
C GLY A 48 -0.95 -11.87 3.04
N PHE A 49 -1.14 -10.66 2.52
CA PHE A 49 -2.25 -9.77 2.89
C PHE A 49 -3.37 -9.79 1.85
N GLU A 50 -3.66 -10.94 1.22
CA GLU A 50 -4.52 -11.01 0.04
C GLU A 50 -5.96 -10.57 0.33
N GLU A 51 -6.52 -10.98 1.47
CA GLU A 51 -7.89 -10.59 1.87
C GLU A 51 -7.96 -9.10 2.20
N GLN A 52 -6.99 -8.58 2.97
CA GLN A 52 -6.95 -7.17 3.31
C GLN A 52 -6.62 -6.29 2.10
N LEU A 53 -5.85 -6.80 1.14
CA LEU A 53 -5.60 -6.15 -0.14
C LEU A 53 -6.91 -6.03 -0.93
N TYR A 54 -7.73 -7.08 -0.97
CA TYR A 54 -9.03 -7.00 -1.63
C TYR A 54 -9.95 -5.99 -0.93
N GLU A 55 -10.05 -6.04 0.40
CA GLU A 55 -10.82 -5.05 1.18
C GLU A 55 -10.34 -3.63 0.89
N TYR A 56 -9.02 -3.44 0.79
CA TYR A 56 -8.43 -2.16 0.48
C TYR A 56 -8.79 -1.68 -0.93
N ILE A 57 -8.58 -2.52 -1.96
CA ILE A 57 -8.95 -2.25 -3.36
C ILE A 57 -10.45 -1.91 -3.46
N TYR A 58 -11.30 -2.69 -2.79
CA TYR A 58 -12.74 -2.47 -2.81
C TYR A 58 -13.11 -1.16 -2.09
N SER A 59 -12.42 -0.81 -0.99
CA SER A 59 -12.61 0.48 -0.33
C SER A 59 -12.18 1.66 -1.22
N ILE A 60 -11.09 1.52 -1.98
CA ILE A 60 -10.69 2.53 -2.98
C ILE A 60 -11.78 2.68 -4.04
N TYR A 61 -12.34 1.57 -4.53
CA TYR A 61 -13.48 1.62 -5.44
C TYR A 61 -14.66 2.40 -4.86
N GLU A 62 -15.06 2.10 -3.62
CA GLU A 62 -16.20 2.76 -2.99
C GLU A 62 -15.98 4.25 -2.76
N THR A 63 -14.77 4.62 -2.34
CA THR A 63 -14.43 6.01 -2.03
C THR A 63 -14.21 6.85 -3.29
N PHE A 64 -13.53 6.32 -4.31
CA PHE A 64 -13.04 7.12 -5.43
C PHE A 64 -13.79 6.87 -6.75
N TYR A 65 -14.31 5.67 -6.98
CA TYR A 65 -14.81 5.26 -8.30
C TYR A 65 -16.33 5.12 -8.37
N LYS A 66 -16.98 4.71 -7.26
CA LYS A 66 -18.41 4.37 -7.20
C LYS A 66 -19.32 5.51 -7.63
N LEU A 67 -19.05 6.74 -7.18
CA LEU A 67 -19.86 7.91 -7.53
C LEU A 67 -19.64 8.34 -8.99
N SER A 68 -18.51 8.00 -9.59
CA SER A 68 -18.13 8.35 -10.98
C SER A 68 -18.78 7.46 -12.03
N ASN A 69 -20.05 7.09 -11.83
CA ASN A 69 -20.85 6.23 -12.71
C ASN A 69 -20.30 4.81 -12.94
N ASN A 70 -19.37 4.32 -12.11
CA ASN A 70 -18.74 3.01 -12.27
C ASN A 70 -19.44 1.90 -11.47
N ILE A 71 -20.76 1.86 -11.39
CA ILE A 71 -21.48 0.89 -10.53
C ILE A 71 -21.18 -0.56 -10.96
N SER A 72 -21.05 -0.78 -12.26
CA SER A 72 -20.72 -2.07 -12.87
C SER A 72 -19.32 -2.58 -12.47
N LEU A 73 -18.39 -1.65 -12.18
CA LEU A 73 -17.03 -1.97 -11.73
C LEU A 73 -17.04 -2.70 -10.39
N GLY A 74 -17.86 -2.29 -9.43
CA GLY A 74 -17.95 -2.96 -8.13
C GLY A 74 -18.33 -4.43 -8.24
N LYS A 75 -19.25 -4.76 -9.17
CA LYS A 75 -19.59 -6.16 -9.48
C LYS A 75 -18.40 -6.87 -10.11
N CYS A 76 -17.72 -6.23 -11.07
CA CYS A 76 -16.54 -6.80 -11.72
C CYS A 76 -15.41 -7.14 -10.73
N LEU A 77 -15.15 -6.26 -9.75
CA LEU A 77 -14.16 -6.49 -8.70
C LEU A 77 -14.55 -7.67 -7.79
N ARG A 78 -15.81 -7.75 -7.37
CA ARG A 78 -16.34 -8.91 -6.62
C ARG A 78 -16.19 -10.21 -7.41
N ASP A 79 -16.58 -10.21 -8.68
CA ASP A 79 -16.45 -11.39 -9.55
C ASP A 79 -14.99 -11.87 -9.64
N PHE A 80 -14.01 -10.95 -9.70
CA PHE A 80 -12.60 -11.33 -9.68
C PHE A 80 -12.19 -11.94 -8.34
N TYR A 81 -12.64 -11.37 -7.22
CA TYR A 81 -12.33 -11.90 -5.90
C TYR A 81 -12.97 -13.27 -5.64
N ASP A 82 -14.24 -13.43 -6.02
CA ASP A 82 -14.97 -14.70 -5.90
C ASP A 82 -14.32 -15.81 -6.73
N ASN A 83 -13.76 -15.47 -7.89
CA ASN A 83 -13.01 -16.43 -8.70
C ASN A 83 -11.63 -16.76 -8.09
N TRP A 84 -10.97 -15.79 -7.47
CA TRP A 84 -9.73 -16.04 -6.72
C TRP A 84 -9.97 -16.91 -5.48
N LEU A 85 -11.10 -16.72 -4.77
CA LEU A 85 -11.49 -17.57 -3.65
C LEU A 85 -11.66 -19.04 -4.05
N LYS A 86 -12.13 -19.31 -5.27
CA LYS A 86 -12.27 -20.66 -5.83
C LYS A 86 -10.94 -21.27 -6.26
N ASP A 87 -9.98 -20.45 -6.70
CA ASP A 87 -8.66 -20.89 -7.14
C ASP A 87 -7.61 -19.82 -6.79
N LYS A 88 -6.98 -20.02 -5.63
CA LYS A 88 -5.95 -19.13 -5.07
C LYS A 88 -4.70 -19.04 -5.96
N SER A 89 -4.52 -19.95 -6.93
CA SER A 89 -3.44 -19.85 -7.92
C SER A 89 -3.65 -18.72 -8.93
N GLN A 90 -4.85 -18.11 -8.98
CA GLN A 90 -5.16 -17.02 -9.90
C GLN A 90 -4.87 -15.64 -9.30
N HIS A 91 -3.66 -15.46 -8.76
CA HIS A 91 -3.20 -14.17 -8.23
C HIS A 91 -3.30 -13.03 -9.26
N CYS A 92 -3.22 -13.32 -10.56
CA CYS A 92 -3.39 -12.34 -11.63
C CYS A 92 -4.77 -11.65 -11.67
N LEU A 93 -5.78 -12.18 -10.96
CA LEU A 93 -7.08 -11.54 -10.81
C LEU A 93 -6.98 -10.22 -10.03
N PHE A 94 -6.05 -10.09 -9.07
CA PHE A 94 -5.75 -8.81 -8.43
C PHE A 94 -5.16 -7.81 -9.42
N GLY A 95 -4.23 -8.21 -10.28
CA GLY A 95 -3.75 -7.37 -11.38
C GLY A 95 -4.88 -6.93 -12.33
N SER A 96 -5.86 -7.81 -12.56
CA SER A 96 -7.06 -7.47 -13.35
C SER A 96 -7.91 -6.41 -12.65
N MET A 97 -8.08 -6.46 -11.32
CA MET A 97 -8.77 -5.42 -10.55
C MET A 97 -8.09 -4.05 -10.73
N ILE A 98 -6.76 -3.99 -10.60
CA ILE A 98 -5.96 -2.76 -10.77
C ILE A 98 -6.11 -2.17 -12.18
N LYS A 99 -6.00 -2.99 -13.23
CA LYS A 99 -6.20 -2.53 -14.62
C LYS A 99 -7.60 -1.98 -14.85
N ASN A 100 -8.63 -2.56 -14.22
CA ASN A 100 -9.99 -2.05 -14.36
C ASN A 100 -10.22 -0.75 -13.57
N LEU A 101 -9.56 -0.53 -12.43
CA LEU A 101 -9.62 0.75 -11.70
C LEU A 101 -8.88 1.86 -12.46
N ILE A 102 -7.63 1.61 -12.88
CA ILE A 102 -6.82 2.63 -13.57
C ILE A 102 -7.51 3.15 -14.83
N CYS A 103 -8.16 2.30 -15.63
CA CYS A 103 -8.81 2.73 -16.85
C CYS A 103 -10.17 3.45 -16.66
N ARG A 104 -10.50 3.89 -15.44
CA ARG A 104 -11.78 4.53 -15.13
C ARG A 104 -11.63 5.91 -14.50
N PRO A 105 -12.58 6.82 -14.75
CA PRO A 105 -12.61 8.10 -14.05
C PRO A 105 -12.85 7.87 -12.55
N PHE A 106 -12.23 8.71 -11.73
CA PHE A 106 -12.42 8.74 -10.29
C PHE A 106 -12.79 10.15 -9.83
N ASN A 107 -13.21 10.27 -8.58
CA ASN A 107 -13.47 11.50 -7.89
C ASN A 107 -12.92 11.43 -6.46
N VAL A 108 -12.29 12.50 -5.98
CA VAL A 108 -11.66 12.54 -4.66
C VAL A 108 -12.52 13.22 -3.58
N ASN A 109 -13.67 13.79 -3.92
CA ASN A 109 -14.46 14.61 -2.98
C ASN A 109 -14.92 13.80 -1.77
N LEU A 110 -15.42 12.58 -1.98
CA LEU A 110 -15.85 11.72 -0.88
C LEU A 110 -14.68 11.40 0.07
N PHE A 111 -13.48 11.19 -0.46
CA PHE A 111 -12.28 11.03 0.36
C PHE A 111 -11.98 12.29 1.17
N MET A 112 -11.97 13.45 0.51
CA MET A 112 -11.67 14.74 1.14
C MET A 112 -12.69 15.09 2.24
N GLU A 113 -13.97 14.82 2.01
CA GLU A 113 -15.04 15.06 2.99
C GLU A 113 -14.94 14.12 4.18
N THR A 114 -14.74 12.83 3.92
CA THR A 114 -14.76 11.78 4.96
C THR A 114 -13.48 11.78 5.80
N TYR A 115 -12.31 11.93 5.16
CA TYR A 115 -11.01 11.69 5.82
C TYR A 115 -10.21 12.97 6.07
N LEU A 116 -10.42 14.01 5.26
CA LEU A 116 -9.73 15.31 5.43
C LEU A 116 -10.63 16.39 6.05
N ASN A 117 -11.90 16.08 6.30
CA ASN A 117 -12.90 17.00 6.86
C ASN A 117 -13.02 18.32 6.05
N ILE A 118 -12.89 18.22 4.72
CA ILE A 118 -13.03 19.35 3.79
C ILE A 118 -14.37 19.28 3.09
N LYS A 119 -15.15 20.37 3.12
CA LYS A 119 -16.38 20.49 2.33
C LYS A 119 -16.07 20.65 0.86
N CYS A 120 -16.63 19.77 0.02
CA CYS A 120 -16.50 19.85 -1.42
C CYS A 120 -17.82 20.32 -2.06
N GLU A 121 -17.74 20.79 -3.29
CA GLU A 121 -18.91 21.07 -4.11
C GLU A 121 -19.62 19.75 -4.48
N PRO A 122 -20.96 19.77 -4.64
CA PRO A 122 -21.72 18.57 -4.99
C PRO A 122 -21.15 17.88 -6.22
N PHE A 123 -20.94 16.57 -6.12
CA PHE A 123 -20.48 15.77 -7.24
C PHE A 123 -21.54 15.72 -8.34
N VAL A 124 -21.16 16.13 -9.56
CA VAL A 124 -21.98 15.99 -10.76
C VAL A 124 -21.36 14.89 -11.62
N PRO A 125 -22.06 13.74 -11.85
CA PRO A 125 -21.54 12.67 -12.70
C PRO A 125 -21.26 13.18 -14.12
N ILE A 126 -20.05 12.94 -14.62
CA ILE A 126 -19.67 13.27 -15.99
C ILE A 126 -20.15 12.14 -16.91
N GLU A 127 -21.25 12.39 -17.62
CA GLU A 127 -21.85 11.59 -18.73
C GLU A 127 -22.12 10.08 -18.52
N LYS A 128 -22.94 9.51 -19.42
CA LYS A 128 -23.34 8.09 -19.40
C LYS A 128 -22.15 7.20 -19.77
N GLU A 129 -21.96 6.11 -19.01
CA GLU A 129 -20.96 5.07 -19.29
C GLU A 129 -20.93 4.70 -20.79
N GLY A 130 -19.75 4.79 -21.39
CA GLY A 130 -19.45 4.04 -22.62
C GLY A 130 -19.49 2.53 -22.35
N LYS A 131 -19.27 1.70 -23.39
CA LYS A 131 -19.26 0.24 -23.20
C LYS A 131 -18.24 -0.17 -22.12
N PHE A 132 -18.70 -0.86 -21.08
CA PHE A 132 -17.83 -1.40 -20.03
C PHE A 132 -16.86 -2.43 -20.62
N LEU A 133 -15.58 -2.08 -20.70
CA LEU A 133 -14.52 -3.00 -21.10
C LEU A 133 -13.87 -3.63 -19.87
N ARG A 134 -14.08 -4.94 -19.69
CA ARG A 134 -13.45 -5.72 -18.61
C ARG A 134 -12.01 -6.06 -18.98
N MET A 135 -11.05 -5.37 -18.35
CA MET A 135 -9.62 -5.64 -18.54
C MET A 135 -9.23 -6.95 -17.87
N LYS A 136 -8.29 -7.68 -18.46
CA LYS A 136 -7.67 -8.87 -17.86
C LYS A 136 -6.17 -8.65 -17.73
N TYR A 137 -5.59 -9.25 -16.70
CA TYR A 137 -4.16 -9.33 -16.47
C TYR A 137 -3.77 -10.80 -16.38
N THR A 138 -2.67 -11.17 -17.04
CA THR A 138 -2.26 -12.57 -17.17
C THR A 138 -1.27 -12.98 -16.09
N LYS A 139 -1.16 -14.30 -15.87
CA LYS A 139 -0.12 -14.87 -14.99
C LYS A 139 1.28 -14.55 -15.53
N GLU A 140 1.47 -14.53 -16.84
CA GLU A 140 2.77 -14.22 -17.46
C GLU A 140 3.23 -12.79 -17.16
N GLU A 141 2.33 -11.81 -17.26
CA GLU A 141 2.63 -10.42 -16.90
C GLU A 141 2.90 -10.26 -15.39
N ALA A 142 2.31 -11.12 -14.54
CA ALA A 142 2.51 -11.09 -13.10
C ALA A 142 3.90 -11.59 -12.66
N LYS A 143 4.54 -12.48 -13.43
CA LYS A 143 5.81 -13.14 -13.06
C LYS A 143 6.92 -12.16 -12.65
N LYS A 144 6.96 -10.97 -13.25
CA LYS A 144 7.97 -9.95 -12.91
C LYS A 144 7.89 -9.46 -11.45
N PHE A 145 6.80 -9.75 -10.75
CA PHE A 145 6.56 -9.38 -9.35
C PHE A 145 6.60 -10.56 -8.38
N ASP A 146 6.91 -11.77 -8.86
CA ASP A 146 7.06 -12.94 -8.01
C ASP A 146 8.13 -12.71 -6.94
N THR A 147 7.98 -13.36 -5.78
CA THR A 147 8.94 -13.25 -4.68
C THR A 147 10.32 -13.75 -5.12
N ILE A 148 11.34 -12.90 -4.97
CA ILE A 148 12.74 -13.24 -5.22
C ILE A 148 13.21 -14.10 -4.06
N LYS A 149 13.63 -15.33 -4.35
CA LYS A 149 14.24 -16.21 -3.37
C LYS A 149 15.76 -15.97 -3.32
N ALA A 150 16.30 -15.86 -2.11
CA ALA A 150 17.73 -15.80 -1.91
C ALA A 150 18.37 -17.17 -2.09
N GLU A 151 19.61 -17.18 -2.57
CA GLU A 151 20.50 -18.31 -2.37
C GLU A 151 21.12 -18.21 -0.97
N PHE A 152 21.64 -19.33 -0.45
CA PHE A 152 22.38 -19.39 0.80
C PHE A 152 23.43 -18.27 0.90
N GLN A 153 23.40 -17.51 2.00
CA GLN A 153 24.25 -16.36 2.32
C GLN A 153 24.17 -15.18 1.34
N LYS A 154 23.08 -15.06 0.58
CA LYS A 154 22.86 -13.97 -0.39
C LYS A 154 21.60 -13.14 -0.13
N ALA A 155 20.95 -13.33 1.01
CA ALA A 155 19.72 -12.63 1.38
C ALA A 155 19.87 -11.10 1.43
N ARG A 156 21.01 -10.58 1.89
CA ARG A 156 21.34 -9.14 1.86
C ARG A 156 21.28 -8.48 0.49
N PHE A 157 21.32 -9.24 -0.61
CA PHE A 157 21.21 -8.69 -1.97
C PHE A 157 19.76 -8.63 -2.49
N ILE A 158 18.78 -9.05 -1.69
CA ILE A 158 17.36 -9.07 -2.10
C ILE A 158 16.80 -7.66 -2.16
N LEU A 159 16.93 -6.86 -1.09
CA LEU A 159 16.33 -5.51 -1.05
C LEU A 159 16.78 -4.60 -2.20
N PRO A 160 18.08 -4.51 -2.55
CA PRO A 160 18.51 -3.70 -3.70
C PRO A 160 17.88 -4.12 -5.03
N LYS A 161 17.60 -5.43 -5.21
CA LYS A 161 16.97 -5.98 -6.42
C LYS A 161 15.45 -5.83 -6.42
N ALA A 162 14.83 -6.00 -5.25
CA ALA A 162 13.39 -6.00 -5.07
C ALA A 162 12.79 -4.58 -5.09
N TYR A 163 13.54 -3.57 -4.67
CA TYR A 163 13.07 -2.19 -4.59
C TYR A 163 12.99 -1.50 -5.96
N LEU A 164 11.91 -1.80 -6.69
CA LEU A 164 11.59 -1.19 -7.98
C LEU A 164 11.05 0.25 -7.81
N TYR A 165 10.26 0.50 -6.77
CA TYR A 165 9.65 1.80 -6.48
C TYR A 165 9.95 2.22 -5.04
N SER A 166 10.07 3.53 -4.84
CA SER A 166 10.22 4.12 -3.49
C SER A 166 8.84 4.39 -2.90
N ILE A 167 8.70 4.25 -1.59
CA ILE A 167 7.47 4.66 -0.91
C ILE A 167 7.22 6.16 -1.15
N ARG A 168 5.95 6.49 -1.38
CA ARG A 168 5.50 7.87 -1.57
C ARG A 168 5.33 8.57 -0.21
N HIS A 169 6.44 8.96 0.42
CA HIS A 169 6.47 9.56 1.76
C HIS A 169 5.89 10.98 1.85
N ASN A 170 5.72 11.66 0.72
CA ASN A 170 5.23 13.04 0.66
C ASN A 170 3.76 13.19 1.10
N VAL A 171 3.03 12.13 1.39
CA VAL A 171 1.63 12.18 1.86
C VAL A 171 1.47 11.74 3.32
N SER A 172 2.57 11.49 4.03
CA SER A 172 2.54 10.97 5.41
C SER A 172 1.71 11.86 6.35
N VAL A 173 1.84 13.18 6.22
CA VAL A 173 1.03 14.14 7.01
C VAL A 173 -0.43 14.15 6.55
N LEU A 174 -0.67 14.14 5.23
CA LEU A 174 -2.02 14.18 4.66
C LEU A 174 -2.86 12.97 5.11
N PHE A 175 -2.24 11.80 5.14
CA PHE A 175 -2.86 10.54 5.55
C PHE A 175 -2.70 10.22 7.03
N GLN A 176 -2.14 11.15 7.82
CA GLN A 176 -1.99 11.01 9.27
C GLN A 176 -1.25 9.72 9.67
N CYS A 177 -0.20 9.36 8.94
CA CYS A 177 0.65 8.21 9.24
C CYS A 177 1.17 8.25 10.69
N SER A 178 1.40 7.06 11.25
CA SER A 178 1.94 6.90 12.59
C SER A 178 3.27 7.66 12.79
N SER A 179 3.44 8.28 13.97
CA SER A 179 4.67 8.98 14.36
C SER A 179 5.77 8.05 14.91
N ILE A 180 5.65 6.75 14.68
CA ILE A 180 6.68 5.78 15.07
C ILE A 180 7.98 6.12 14.33
N ASP A 181 9.12 5.99 15.03
CA ASP A 181 10.44 6.06 14.41
C ASP A 181 10.68 4.82 13.53
N ILE A 182 10.17 4.88 12.30
CA ILE A 182 10.27 3.81 11.31
C ILE A 182 11.74 3.48 11.04
N LYS A 183 12.63 4.48 11.05
CA LYS A 183 14.05 4.26 10.77
C LYS A 183 14.69 3.36 11.82
N GLN A 184 14.50 3.67 13.10
CA GLN A 184 15.00 2.83 14.18
C GLN A 184 14.42 1.42 14.10
N GLN A 185 13.11 1.30 13.84
CA GLN A 185 12.46 -0.01 13.78
C GLN A 185 12.91 -0.84 12.57
N TYR A 186 13.16 -0.19 11.43
CA TYR A 186 13.66 -0.82 10.21
C TYR A 186 15.09 -1.32 10.40
N GLN A 187 15.96 -0.55 11.05
CA GLN A 187 17.37 -0.92 11.23
C GLN A 187 17.55 -1.97 12.33
N MET A 188 16.84 -1.84 13.46
CA MET A 188 17.14 -2.65 14.65
C MET A 188 16.15 -3.77 14.94
N ASN A 189 14.88 -3.59 14.54
CA ASN A 189 13.77 -4.43 15.02
C ASN A 189 12.95 -5.02 13.87
N TRP A 190 13.49 -5.10 12.66
CA TRP A 190 12.71 -5.45 11.47
C TRP A 190 12.07 -6.83 11.58
N THR A 191 12.76 -7.83 12.13
CA THR A 191 12.26 -9.19 12.34
C THR A 191 11.01 -9.20 13.25
N TYR A 192 11.04 -8.41 14.33
CA TYR A 192 9.89 -8.24 15.22
C TYR A 192 8.68 -7.62 14.49
N TYR A 193 8.90 -6.56 13.70
CA TYR A 193 7.83 -5.91 12.95
C TYR A 193 7.39 -6.69 11.70
N CYS A 194 8.14 -7.71 11.30
CA CYS A 194 7.77 -8.68 10.27
C CYS A 194 6.84 -9.78 10.78
N TRP A 195 6.80 -10.05 12.09
CA TRP A 195 6.00 -11.15 12.66
C TRP A 195 4.50 -11.12 12.29
N ASN A 196 3.93 -9.92 12.12
CA ASN A 196 2.53 -9.74 11.71
C ASN A 196 2.31 -9.75 10.19
N CYS A 197 3.37 -9.97 9.41
CA CYS A 197 3.30 -10.25 7.99
C CYS A 197 3.21 -11.75 7.77
N PRO A 198 2.13 -12.28 7.17
CA PRO A 198 1.96 -13.72 7.01
C PRO A 198 3.09 -14.40 6.24
N TYR A 199 3.70 -13.74 5.25
CA TYR A 199 4.92 -14.24 4.60
C TYR A 199 6.04 -14.56 5.59
N TRP A 200 6.38 -13.60 6.45
CA TRP A 200 7.44 -13.76 7.44
C TRP A 200 7.04 -14.65 8.59
N ARG A 201 5.78 -14.57 9.03
CA ARG A 201 5.24 -15.46 10.04
C ARG A 201 5.37 -16.91 9.61
N ASN A 202 4.98 -17.24 8.38
CA ASN A 202 5.12 -18.59 7.85
C ASN A 202 6.60 -19.02 7.84
N ILE A 203 7.53 -18.14 7.44
CA ILE A 203 8.97 -18.48 7.48
C ILE A 203 9.44 -18.77 8.92
N ILE A 204 9.05 -17.95 9.89
CA ILE A 204 9.50 -18.08 11.28
C ILE A 204 8.80 -19.25 11.99
N GLU A 205 7.51 -19.50 11.71
CA GLU A 205 6.72 -20.57 12.30
C GLU A 205 6.95 -21.94 11.63
N GLU A 206 6.99 -22.02 10.29
CA GLU A 206 7.13 -23.30 9.55
C GLU A 206 8.50 -23.95 9.76
N MET A 207 9.52 -23.13 10.05
CA MET A 207 10.87 -23.61 10.33
C MET A 207 11.18 -23.64 11.83
N ASN A 208 10.17 -23.38 12.70
CA ASN A 208 10.28 -23.32 14.15
C ASN A 208 11.41 -22.41 14.67
N PHE A 209 11.82 -21.43 13.86
CA PHE A 209 13.03 -20.66 14.10
C PHE A 209 12.98 -19.83 15.38
N GLY A 210 11.81 -19.33 15.81
CA GLY A 210 11.78 -18.52 17.02
C GLY A 210 10.41 -18.05 17.50
N ARG A 211 10.40 -17.38 18.66
CA ARG A 211 9.22 -16.82 19.32
C ARG A 211 9.35 -15.32 19.49
N ILE A 212 8.25 -14.58 19.24
CA ILE A 212 8.25 -13.13 19.43
C ILE A 212 8.43 -12.75 20.90
N ASN A 213 9.33 -11.80 21.16
CA ASN A 213 9.56 -11.23 22.46
C ASN A 213 9.16 -9.75 22.47
N HIS A 214 7.99 -9.47 23.04
CA HIS A 214 7.46 -8.10 23.12
C HIS A 214 8.24 -7.19 24.07
N SER A 215 8.98 -7.74 25.04
CA SER A 215 9.73 -6.95 26.02
C SER A 215 11.00 -6.35 25.41
N THR A 216 11.67 -7.12 24.55
CA THR A 216 12.90 -6.74 23.85
C THR A 216 12.65 -6.25 22.43
N LYS A 217 11.44 -6.44 21.89
CA LYS A 217 11.09 -6.23 20.48
C LYS A 217 11.99 -7.02 19.52
N SER A 218 12.22 -8.29 19.85
CA SER A 218 12.99 -9.24 19.05
C SER A 218 12.18 -10.49 18.71
N VAL A 219 12.78 -11.36 17.91
CA VAL A 219 12.41 -12.77 17.82
C VAL A 219 13.52 -13.55 18.54
N ASP A 220 13.15 -14.34 19.53
CA ASP A 220 14.08 -15.20 20.26
C ASP A 220 14.20 -16.51 19.49
N PHE A 221 15.38 -16.77 18.93
CA PHE A 221 15.71 -17.98 18.17
C PHE A 221 16.36 -19.04 19.07
N GLU A 222 16.19 -20.33 18.76
CA GLU A 222 17.07 -21.36 19.33
C GLU A 222 18.47 -21.20 18.71
N GLU A 223 19.55 -21.40 19.49
CA GLU A 223 20.93 -21.04 19.05
C GLU A 223 21.37 -21.77 17.76
N GLU A 224 20.86 -22.97 17.49
CA GLU A 224 21.18 -23.75 16.28
C GLU A 224 20.46 -23.23 15.02
N ASP A 225 19.37 -22.47 15.21
CA ASP A 225 18.42 -22.06 14.17
C ASP A 225 18.65 -20.62 13.66
N ILE A 226 19.41 -19.82 14.42
CA ILE A 226 19.64 -18.41 14.11
C ILE A 226 20.46 -18.23 12.83
N ASP A 227 21.56 -18.97 12.69
CA ASP A 227 22.49 -18.83 11.57
C ASP A 227 21.80 -19.27 10.27
N GLU A 228 21.03 -20.36 10.29
CA GLU A 228 20.28 -20.83 9.13
C GLU A 228 19.23 -19.79 8.70
N PHE A 229 18.50 -19.19 9.64
CA PHE A 229 17.55 -18.12 9.30
C PHE A 229 18.27 -16.95 8.60
N TYR A 230 19.35 -16.44 9.17
CA TYR A 230 20.05 -15.28 8.59
C TYR A 230 20.75 -15.61 7.27
N ASP A 231 21.23 -16.84 7.08
CA ASP A 231 21.83 -17.29 5.82
C ASP A 231 20.82 -17.20 4.65
N TYR A 232 19.54 -17.50 4.88
CA TYR A 232 18.51 -17.48 3.82
C TYR A 232 17.63 -16.22 3.80
N TYR A 233 17.47 -15.55 4.94
CA TYR A 233 16.48 -14.48 5.14
C TYR A 233 17.03 -13.20 5.75
N GLY A 234 18.32 -13.18 6.13
CA GLY A 234 19.00 -12.01 6.67
C GLY A 234 19.14 -10.89 5.64
N TYR A 235 18.19 -9.96 5.64
CA TYR A 235 18.23 -8.82 4.71
C TYR A 235 19.15 -7.68 5.15
N GLU A 236 19.59 -7.69 6.42
CA GLU A 236 20.56 -6.73 6.99
C GLU A 236 20.22 -5.26 6.65
N PRO A 237 19.00 -4.78 6.97
CA PRO A 237 18.52 -3.46 6.54
C PRO A 237 19.38 -2.28 7.02
N ASP A 238 20.05 -2.42 8.16
CA ASP A 238 20.97 -1.44 8.73
C ASP A 238 22.31 -1.36 7.96
N GLU A 239 22.77 -2.47 7.39
CA GLU A 239 23.99 -2.54 6.55
C GLU A 239 23.74 -2.14 5.09
N GLN A 240 22.48 -2.01 4.66
CA GLN A 240 22.16 -1.57 3.31
C GLN A 240 22.65 -0.15 3.01
N PRO A 241 23.04 0.17 1.76
CA PRO A 241 23.32 1.54 1.37
C PRO A 241 22.14 2.49 1.66
N MET A 242 22.42 3.74 2.03
CA MET A 242 21.37 4.71 2.39
C MET A 242 20.30 4.86 1.31
N GLU A 243 20.68 4.82 0.03
CA GLU A 243 19.74 4.91 -1.10
C GLU A 243 18.74 3.75 -1.09
N VAL A 244 19.17 2.55 -0.72
CA VAL A 244 18.30 1.36 -0.60
C VAL A 244 17.37 1.51 0.58
N GLN A 245 17.88 1.93 1.75
CA GLN A 245 17.05 2.17 2.93
C GLN A 245 15.96 3.22 2.63
N GLN A 246 16.33 4.33 1.99
CA GLN A 246 15.42 5.44 1.67
C GLN A 246 14.31 5.04 0.69
N LYS A 247 14.50 4.02 -0.16
CA LYS A 247 13.40 3.50 -0.98
C LYS A 247 12.26 2.94 -0.12
N SER A 248 12.58 2.35 1.03
CA SER A 248 11.58 1.75 1.92
C SER A 248 11.00 2.74 2.93
N ILE A 249 11.86 3.52 3.59
CA ILE A 249 11.49 4.30 4.78
C ILE A 249 11.61 5.82 4.58
N GLY A 250 11.97 6.26 3.38
CA GLY A 250 12.15 7.66 3.05
C GLY A 250 13.39 8.26 3.71
N ASN A 251 13.60 9.56 3.50
CA ASN A 251 14.68 10.33 4.12
C ASN A 251 14.20 11.29 5.21
N GLY A 252 12.88 11.48 5.36
CA GLY A 252 12.27 12.34 6.38
C GLY A 252 12.38 13.84 6.08
N LEU A 253 12.92 14.21 4.92
CA LEU A 253 13.09 15.58 4.46
C LEU A 253 12.16 15.91 3.27
N GLU A 254 11.31 14.96 2.85
CA GLU A 254 10.40 15.15 1.74
C GLU A 254 9.35 16.22 2.04
N LYS A 255 9.18 17.16 1.10
CA LYS A 255 8.09 18.15 1.16
C LYS A 255 6.75 17.42 1.21
N GLN A 256 6.01 17.64 2.29
CA GLN A 256 4.69 17.05 2.48
C GLN A 256 3.63 17.78 1.64
N MET A 257 2.80 17.00 0.97
CA MET A 257 1.68 17.45 0.14
C MET A 257 0.59 18.03 1.04
N THR A 258 0.17 19.25 0.72
CA THR A 258 -0.96 19.90 1.37
C THR A 258 -2.30 19.39 0.83
N ILE A 259 -3.37 19.56 1.60
CA ILE A 259 -4.73 19.22 1.14
C ILE A 259 -5.09 19.99 -0.14
N LYS A 260 -4.63 21.24 -0.28
CA LYS A 260 -4.84 22.04 -1.49
C LYS A 260 -4.10 21.46 -2.68
N GLU A 261 -2.82 21.11 -2.54
CA GLU A 261 -2.04 20.47 -3.62
C GLU A 261 -2.66 19.13 -4.03
N PHE A 262 -3.14 18.32 -3.08
CA PHE A 262 -3.87 17.08 -3.37
C PHE A 262 -5.15 17.35 -4.19
N ALA A 263 -5.96 18.33 -3.76
CA ALA A 263 -7.17 18.71 -4.47
C ALA A 263 -6.89 19.24 -5.88
N ASP A 264 -5.89 20.12 -6.01
CA ASP A 264 -5.48 20.70 -7.29
C ASP A 264 -4.96 19.61 -8.26
N LEU A 265 -4.21 18.62 -7.74
CA LEU A 265 -3.65 17.53 -8.54
C LEU A 265 -4.70 16.52 -9.00
N TYR A 266 -5.62 16.13 -8.11
CA TYR A 266 -6.57 15.04 -8.36
C TYR A 266 -8.01 15.50 -8.64
N GLY A 267 -8.23 16.80 -8.83
CA GLY A 267 -9.52 17.36 -9.24
C GLY A 267 -10.56 17.49 -8.12
N GLY A 268 -10.12 17.74 -6.88
CA GLY A 268 -11.00 18.00 -5.74
C GLY A 268 -11.62 19.40 -5.78
N THR A 269 -12.94 19.49 -5.64
CA THR A 269 -13.68 20.76 -5.74
C THR A 269 -13.99 21.36 -4.37
N MET A 270 -13.02 22.01 -3.74
CA MET A 270 -13.22 22.61 -2.41
C MET A 270 -14.18 23.80 -2.44
N VAL A 271 -15.14 23.88 -1.51
CA VAL A 271 -16.02 25.05 -1.38
C VAL A 271 -15.18 26.28 -0.99
N LYS A 272 -15.11 27.27 -1.88
CA LYS A 272 -14.48 28.56 -1.55
C LYS A 272 -15.20 29.20 -0.37
N LYS A 273 -14.53 29.38 0.77
CA LYS A 273 -15.05 30.26 1.84
C LYS A 273 -15.17 31.67 1.27
N THR A 274 -16.40 32.13 1.04
CA THR A 274 -16.65 33.53 0.71
C THR A 274 -16.41 34.32 2.00
N ILE A 275 -15.26 34.99 2.11
CA ILE A 275 -15.10 36.04 3.12
C ILE A 275 -15.97 37.19 2.61
N ARG A 276 -17.19 37.31 3.13
CA ARG A 276 -17.94 38.57 2.98
C ARG A 276 -17.14 39.62 3.75
N PRO A 277 -16.68 40.72 3.13
CA PRO A 277 -16.09 41.81 3.90
C PRO A 277 -17.12 42.26 4.94
N PRO A 278 -16.68 42.62 6.17
CA PRO A 278 -17.59 43.12 7.18
C PRO A 278 -18.39 44.27 6.59
N VAL A 279 -19.72 44.17 6.69
CA VAL A 279 -20.62 45.26 6.33
C VAL A 279 -20.26 46.42 7.24
N ILE A 280 -19.57 47.42 6.71
CA ILE A 280 -19.35 48.69 7.39
C ILE A 280 -20.72 49.38 7.34
N ILE A 281 -21.47 49.26 8.43
CA ILE A 281 -22.67 50.06 8.67
C ILE A 281 -22.18 51.49 8.89
N LYS A 282 -22.55 52.40 7.98
CA LYS A 282 -22.37 53.84 8.15
C LYS A 282 -23.42 54.40 9.09
#